data_AF-A0A0V8RTN4-F1
#
_entry.id   AF-A0A0V8RTN4-F1
#
_cell.length_a   1.000
_cell.length_b   1.000
_cell.length_c   1.000
_cell.angle_alpha   90.00
_cell.angle_beta   90.00
_cell.angle_gamma   90.00
#
_symmetry.space_group_name_H-M   'P 1'
#
loop_
_entity.id
_entity.type
_entity.pdbx_description
1 polymer ?
#
loop_
_entity_poly.entity_id
_entity_poly.type
_entity_poly.pdbx_seq_one_letter_code
_entity_poly.pdbx_strand_id
1 'polypeptide(L)'
;MTRRGSKGEHEPVVARLEVGGKRFEVLVNPELAFEYKQGRQVNLEELVISDAVYTDLRRGLRASPDLLRKVFGTDDVVKIAAEIVKRGELQLTAEQRRRLIEAKRRQIINYIARNAIDPQTKLPIPPARIEAAMEQARVGVDPFKSVEEQAQQIVRAISRIIPIKIAKALLRIVVPPEYSGRVAGSLSKLGEVKHMDWRSDGSLVAELEIPAGLQQEVMDKLNKLTRGNVDVKVVSVV
;
A
#
# COMPACT_ATOMS: atom_id res chain seq x y z
N MET A 1 -0.24 29.65 17.88
CA MET A 1 -1.57 29.02 17.72
C MET A 1 -1.90 29.11 16.24
N THR A 2 -2.05 28.06 15.44
CA THR A 2 -2.76 26.79 15.72
C THR A 2 -2.40 25.74 14.64
N ARG A 3 -2.12 24.49 15.08
CA ARG A 3 -2.24 23.15 14.43
C ARG A 3 -1.41 22.86 13.16
N ARG A 4 -0.40 21.96 13.16
CA ARG A 4 -0.45 20.48 13.26
C ARG A 4 -1.53 19.83 12.39
N GLY A 5 -1.13 19.43 11.18
CA GLY A 5 -1.70 18.38 10.35
C GLY A 5 -0.53 17.64 9.69
N SER A 6 -0.55 16.30 9.66
CA SER A 6 0.57 15.45 9.27
C SER A 6 1.11 15.80 7.88
N LYS A 7 2.32 16.36 7.81
CA LYS A 7 3.09 16.42 6.56
C LYS A 7 3.33 14.97 6.13
N GLY A 8 2.74 14.56 5.01
CA GLY A 8 3.18 13.33 4.34
C GLY A 8 4.69 13.37 4.18
N GLU A 9 5.36 12.24 4.41
CA GLU A 9 6.82 12.08 4.40
C GLU A 9 7.46 12.28 3.00
N HIS A 10 6.74 12.89 2.07
CA HIS A 10 7.09 12.95 0.66
C HIS A 10 7.27 14.39 0.20
N GLU A 11 8.38 14.62 -0.51
CA GLU A 11 8.68 15.90 -1.13
C GLU A 11 7.55 16.29 -2.10
N PRO A 12 7.05 17.54 -2.04
CA PRO A 12 5.95 17.98 -2.89
C PRO A 12 6.35 17.95 -4.37
N VAL A 13 5.37 17.72 -5.23
CA VAL A 13 5.56 17.64 -6.68
C VAL A 13 4.74 18.71 -7.39
N VAL A 14 5.20 19.12 -8.56
CA VAL A 14 4.49 20.14 -9.35
C VAL A 14 3.45 19.44 -10.22
N ALA A 15 2.17 19.74 -10.02
CA ALA A 15 1.15 19.41 -10.99
C ALA A 15 1.02 20.58 -11.98
N ARG A 16 1.00 20.26 -13.28
CA ARG A 16 0.96 21.25 -14.36
C ARG A 16 -0.20 20.96 -15.32
N LEU A 17 -0.93 21.99 -15.68
CA LEU A 17 -1.93 21.96 -16.76
C LEU A 17 -1.69 23.13 -17.71
N GLU A 18 -1.71 22.86 -19.01
CA GLU A 18 -1.74 23.88 -20.05
C GLU A 18 -3.14 23.96 -20.64
N VAL A 19 -3.74 25.15 -20.57
CA VAL A 19 -5.10 25.40 -21.07
C VAL A 19 -5.20 26.84 -21.56
N GLY A 20 -5.81 27.03 -22.75
CA GLY A 20 -5.94 28.35 -23.36
C GLY A 20 -4.60 29.04 -23.66
N GLY A 21 -3.57 28.27 -24.00
CA GLY A 21 -2.21 28.77 -24.26
C GLY A 21 -1.47 29.29 -23.02
N LYS A 22 -1.98 29.00 -21.81
CA LYS A 22 -1.36 29.39 -20.54
C LYS A 22 -1.06 28.17 -19.69
N ARG A 23 0.04 28.25 -18.98
CA ARG A 23 0.51 27.24 -18.04
C ARG A 23 0.04 27.58 -16.63
N PHE A 24 -0.45 26.56 -15.91
CA PHE A 24 -0.83 26.64 -14.51
C PHE A 24 -0.17 25.52 -13.73
N GLU A 25 0.43 25.86 -12.59
CA GLU A 25 1.24 24.99 -11.75
C GLU A 25 0.82 25.11 -10.29
N VAL A 26 0.78 23.98 -9.59
CA VAL A 26 0.49 23.90 -8.15
C VAL A 26 1.42 22.88 -7.50
N LEU A 27 1.77 23.09 -6.23
CA LEU A 27 2.48 22.09 -5.43
C LEU A 27 1.47 21.18 -4.75
N VAL A 28 1.63 19.88 -4.95
CA VAL A 28 0.71 18.88 -4.43
C VAL A 28 1.45 17.75 -3.74
N ASN A 29 0.75 17.07 -2.83
CA ASN A 29 1.20 15.81 -2.28
C ASN A 29 1.18 14.74 -3.40
N PRO A 30 2.32 14.10 -3.71
CA PRO A 30 2.40 13.14 -4.82
C PRO A 30 1.50 11.92 -4.67
N GLU A 31 1.34 11.41 -3.45
CA GLU A 31 0.54 10.22 -3.17
C GLU A 31 -0.95 10.52 -3.33
N LEU A 32 -1.43 11.58 -2.67
CA LEU A 32 -2.83 12.01 -2.78
C LEU A 32 -3.17 12.45 -4.21
N ALA A 33 -2.23 13.10 -4.91
CA ALA A 33 -2.43 13.49 -6.30
C ALA A 33 -2.59 12.29 -7.22
N PHE A 34 -1.81 11.23 -6.97
CA PHE A 34 -1.95 10.00 -7.69
C PHE A 34 -3.30 9.31 -7.41
N GLU A 35 -3.67 9.16 -6.14
CA GLU A 35 -4.95 8.55 -5.75
C GLU A 35 -6.15 9.29 -6.36
N TYR A 36 -6.12 10.63 -6.30
CA TYR A 36 -7.14 11.46 -6.90
C TYR A 36 -7.23 11.27 -8.42
N LYS A 37 -6.08 11.16 -9.09
CA LYS A 37 -6.02 10.92 -10.53
C LYS A 37 -6.57 9.54 -10.94
N GLN A 38 -6.51 8.55 -10.04
CA GLN A 38 -7.15 7.24 -10.20
C GLN A 38 -8.65 7.25 -9.89
N GLY A 39 -9.22 8.41 -9.56
CA GLY A 39 -10.64 8.55 -9.24
C GLY A 39 -10.99 8.16 -7.80
N ARG A 40 -10.00 7.94 -6.92
CA ARG A 40 -10.25 7.76 -5.49
C ARG A 40 -10.64 9.09 -4.85
N GLN A 41 -11.48 9.02 -3.82
CA GLN A 41 -11.79 10.18 -3.00
C GLN A 41 -10.60 10.47 -2.07
N VAL A 42 -10.10 11.70 -2.09
CA VAL A 42 -9.03 12.17 -1.20
C VAL A 42 -9.44 13.51 -0.58
N ASN A 43 -8.81 13.86 0.55
CA ASN A 43 -8.95 15.19 1.11
C ASN A 43 -8.21 16.20 0.22
N LEU A 44 -8.97 17.07 -0.46
CA LEU A 44 -8.41 18.07 -1.38
C LEU A 44 -7.58 19.14 -0.65
N GLU A 45 -7.84 19.39 0.63
CA GLU A 45 -7.03 20.34 1.41
C GLU A 45 -5.64 19.77 1.73
N GLU A 46 -5.54 18.45 1.93
CA GLU A 46 -4.25 17.76 2.15
C GLU A 46 -3.50 17.49 0.85
N LEU A 47 -4.24 17.35 -0.27
CA LEU A 47 -3.69 17.22 -1.61
C LEU A 47 -2.84 18.45 -1.97
N VAL A 48 -3.32 19.64 -1.64
CA VAL A 48 -2.75 20.91 -2.09
C VAL A 48 -1.81 21.45 -1.04
N ILE A 49 -0.54 21.62 -1.41
CA ILE A 49 0.51 22.11 -0.50
C ILE A 49 0.76 23.61 -0.72
N SER A 50 0.61 24.10 -1.95
CA SER A 50 0.74 25.53 -2.27
C SER A 50 -0.48 26.35 -1.86
N ASP A 51 -0.26 27.59 -1.45
CA ASP A 51 -1.30 28.58 -1.13
C ASP A 51 -1.90 29.27 -2.36
N ALA A 52 -1.32 29.08 -3.55
CA ALA A 52 -1.71 29.74 -4.79
C ALA A 52 -1.51 28.84 -6.01
N VAL A 53 -2.13 29.24 -7.13
CA VAL A 53 -1.87 28.71 -8.48
C VAL A 53 -0.85 29.61 -9.17
N TYR A 54 0.17 29.01 -9.77
CA TYR A 54 1.30 29.71 -10.38
C TYR A 54 1.25 29.61 -11.90
N THR A 55 1.65 30.66 -12.60
CA THR A 55 1.98 30.57 -14.04
C THR A 55 3.42 30.12 -14.25
N ASP A 56 4.27 30.41 -13.27
CA ASP A 56 5.63 29.88 -13.15
C ASP A 56 6.00 29.70 -11.69
N LEU A 57 5.95 28.45 -11.21
CA LEU A 57 6.27 28.12 -9.83
C LEU A 57 7.75 28.38 -9.52
N ARG A 58 8.67 28.08 -10.45
CA ARG A 58 10.12 28.26 -10.25
C ARG A 58 10.50 29.72 -10.05
N ARG A 59 9.78 30.62 -10.72
CA ARG A 59 9.96 32.08 -10.60
C ARG A 59 9.05 32.72 -9.56
N GLY A 60 8.18 31.94 -8.89
CA GLY A 60 7.21 32.44 -7.91
C GLY A 60 6.09 33.29 -8.49
N LEU A 61 5.81 33.21 -9.79
CA LEU A 61 4.81 34.02 -10.48
C LEU A 61 3.41 33.43 -10.29
N ARG A 62 2.56 34.13 -9.53
CA ARG A 62 1.17 33.74 -9.25
C ARG A 62 0.24 34.09 -10.41
N ALA A 63 -0.76 33.26 -10.66
CA ALA A 63 -1.87 33.61 -11.54
C ALA A 63 -2.78 34.64 -10.85
N SER A 64 -3.27 35.63 -11.60
CA SER A 64 -4.22 36.61 -11.04
C SER A 64 -5.62 35.98 -10.86
N PRO A 65 -6.42 36.43 -9.89
CA PRO A 65 -7.78 35.93 -9.69
C PRO A 65 -8.67 36.05 -10.94
N ASP A 66 -8.57 37.17 -11.68
CA ASP A 66 -9.30 37.37 -12.93
C ASP A 66 -8.94 36.34 -14.00
N LEU A 67 -7.65 35.98 -14.07
CA LEU A 67 -7.18 34.95 -14.98
C LEU A 67 -7.73 33.59 -14.60
N LEU A 68 -7.71 33.25 -13.30
CA LEU A 68 -8.23 31.99 -12.80
C LEU A 68 -9.73 31.87 -13.07
N ARG A 69 -10.52 32.90 -12.74
CA ARG A 69 -11.95 32.93 -13.03
C ARG A 69 -12.24 32.81 -14.53
N LYS A 70 -11.44 33.46 -15.38
CA LYS A 70 -11.60 33.37 -16.84
C LYS A 70 -11.34 31.97 -17.40
N VAL A 71 -10.39 31.22 -16.82
CA VAL A 71 -9.95 29.92 -17.35
C VAL A 71 -10.67 28.74 -16.69
N PHE A 72 -10.86 28.81 -15.37
CA PHE A 72 -11.41 27.73 -14.53
C PHE A 72 -12.82 28.02 -14.01
N GLY A 73 -13.36 29.22 -14.23
CA GLY A 73 -14.66 29.63 -13.69
C GLY A 73 -14.65 29.93 -12.19
N THR A 74 -13.50 29.81 -11.52
CA THR A 74 -13.30 30.08 -10.09
C THR A 74 -11.87 30.55 -9.83
N ASP A 75 -11.64 31.20 -8.69
CA ASP A 75 -10.33 31.51 -8.11
C ASP A 75 -10.02 30.66 -6.86
N ASP A 76 -10.84 29.66 -6.56
CA ASP A 76 -10.62 28.71 -5.48
C ASP A 76 -9.43 27.79 -5.81
N VAL A 77 -8.32 28.00 -5.11
CA VAL A 77 -7.05 27.29 -5.33
C VAL A 77 -7.22 25.78 -5.19
N VAL A 78 -8.04 25.31 -4.24
CA VAL A 78 -8.21 23.88 -3.97
C VAL A 78 -8.95 23.21 -5.12
N LYS A 79 -10.03 23.84 -5.61
CA LYS A 79 -10.78 23.33 -6.76
C LYS A 79 -9.93 23.33 -8.03
N ILE A 80 -9.19 24.41 -8.27
CA ILE A 80 -8.33 24.53 -9.45
C ILE A 80 -7.20 23.50 -9.38
N ALA A 81 -6.56 23.31 -8.22
CA ALA A 81 -5.51 22.33 -8.06
C ALA A 81 -6.02 20.90 -8.29
N ALA A 82 -7.21 20.56 -7.79
CA ALA A 82 -7.85 19.28 -8.08
C ALA A 82 -8.03 19.08 -9.60
N GLU A 83 -8.52 20.11 -10.30
CA GLU A 83 -8.66 20.07 -11.75
C GLU A 83 -7.32 19.91 -12.48
N ILE A 84 -6.28 20.65 -12.06
CA ILE A 84 -4.92 20.54 -12.60
C ILE A 84 -4.36 19.12 -12.40
N VAL A 85 -4.55 18.51 -11.23
CA VAL A 85 -4.11 17.13 -10.96
C VAL A 85 -4.84 16.12 -11.84
N LYS A 86 -6.16 16.30 -12.01
CA LYS A 86 -7.00 15.37 -12.76
C LYS A 86 -6.73 15.43 -14.26
N ARG A 87 -6.56 16.63 -14.83
CA ARG A 87 -6.42 16.86 -16.28
C ARG A 87 -4.97 17.00 -16.73
N GLY A 88 -4.08 17.41 -15.83
CA GLY A 88 -2.70 17.74 -16.12
C GLY A 88 -1.71 16.62 -15.80
N GLU A 89 -0.45 17.00 -15.65
CA GLU A 89 0.69 16.10 -15.47
C GLU A 89 1.44 16.39 -14.16
N LEU A 90 1.90 15.33 -13.50
CA LEU A 90 2.80 15.45 -12.35
C LEU A 90 4.25 15.49 -12.84
N GLN A 91 4.91 16.61 -12.63
CA GLN A 91 6.30 16.83 -12.99
C GLN A 91 7.20 16.33 -11.86
N LEU A 92 7.87 15.20 -12.10
CA LEU A 92 8.85 14.63 -11.20
C LEU A 92 10.27 14.91 -11.71
N THR A 93 11.19 15.23 -10.79
CA THR A 93 12.62 15.14 -11.11
C THR A 93 13.05 13.68 -11.26
N ALA A 94 14.19 13.43 -11.92
CA ALA A 94 14.74 12.08 -12.05
C ALA A 94 15.00 11.44 -10.68
N GLU A 95 15.48 12.22 -9.71
CA GLU A 95 15.74 11.76 -8.35
C GLU A 95 14.45 11.40 -7.61
N GLN A 96 13.42 12.25 -7.69
CA GLN A 96 12.11 11.98 -7.10
C GLN A 96 11.49 10.72 -7.68
N ARG A 97 11.52 10.57 -9.01
CA ARG A 97 11.03 9.37 -9.69
C ARG A 97 11.76 8.12 -9.20
N ARG A 98 13.08 8.16 -9.08
CA ARG A 98 13.89 7.04 -8.58
C ARG A 98 13.50 6.65 -7.15
N ARG A 99 13.38 7.64 -6.25
CA ARG A 99 12.98 7.40 -4.85
C ARG A 99 11.59 6.76 -4.75
N LEU A 100 10.62 7.24 -5.54
CA LEU A 100 9.27 6.66 -5.58
C LEU A 100 9.28 5.21 -6.08
N ILE A 101 10.06 4.93 -7.13
CA ILE A 101 10.23 3.57 -7.66
C ILE A 101 10.85 2.65 -6.62
N GLU A 102 11.93 3.08 -5.96
CA GLU A 102 12.60 2.27 -4.92
C GLU A 102 11.68 2.01 -3.73
N ALA A 103 10.95 3.02 -3.26
CA ALA A 103 9.97 2.87 -2.18
C ALA A 103 8.86 1.90 -2.57
N LYS A 104 8.27 2.06 -3.76
CA LYS A 104 7.21 1.18 -4.28
C LYS A 104 7.73 -0.25 -4.47
N ARG A 105 8.96 -0.42 -4.95
CA ARG A 105 9.62 -1.73 -5.09
C ARG A 105 9.71 -2.45 -3.75
N ARG A 106 10.16 -1.76 -2.68
CA ARG A 106 10.21 -2.34 -1.32
C ARG A 106 8.81 -2.74 -0.82
N GLN A 107 7.80 -1.89 -1.04
CA GLN A 107 6.42 -2.21 -0.70
C GLN A 107 5.94 -3.49 -1.41
N ILE A 108 6.22 -3.62 -2.70
CA ILE A 108 5.86 -4.80 -3.49
C ILE A 108 6.59 -6.05 -3.01
N ILE A 109 7.91 -5.98 -2.78
CA ILE A 109 8.69 -7.11 -2.27
C ILE A 109 8.11 -7.61 -0.94
N ASN A 110 7.84 -6.69 -0.01
CA ASN A 110 7.24 -7.02 1.29
C ASN A 110 5.84 -7.62 1.13
N TYR A 111 5.02 -7.06 0.24
CA TYR A 111 3.70 -7.59 -0.05
C TYR A 111 3.78 -9.02 -0.59
N ILE A 112 4.65 -9.28 -1.58
CA ILE A 112 4.83 -10.63 -2.14
C ILE A 112 5.33 -11.58 -1.05
N ALA A 113 6.33 -11.20 -0.24
CA ALA A 113 6.87 -12.05 0.82
C ALA A 113 5.80 -12.47 1.85
N ARG A 114 4.87 -11.57 2.19
CA ARG A 114 3.77 -11.86 3.13
C ARG A 114 2.67 -12.71 2.52
N ASN A 115 2.46 -12.64 1.20
CA ASN A 115 1.31 -13.27 0.54
C ASN A 115 1.65 -14.50 -0.30
N ALA A 116 2.92 -14.70 -0.64
CA ALA A 116 3.36 -15.77 -1.52
C ALA A 116 4.21 -16.82 -0.81
N ILE A 117 4.14 -18.04 -1.32
CA ILE A 117 4.91 -19.19 -0.87
C ILE A 117 5.54 -19.91 -2.06
N ASP A 118 6.52 -20.75 -1.77
CA ASP A 118 6.97 -21.77 -2.70
C ASP A 118 5.91 -22.90 -2.75
N PRO A 119 5.29 -23.17 -3.92
CA PRO A 119 4.26 -24.20 -4.06
C PRO A 119 4.76 -25.62 -3.82
N GLN A 120 6.07 -25.88 -3.89
CA GLN A 120 6.66 -27.21 -3.65
C GLN A 120 6.86 -27.45 -2.15
N THR A 121 7.49 -26.51 -1.45
CA THR A 121 7.81 -26.65 -0.02
C THR A 121 6.69 -26.15 0.91
N LYS A 122 5.76 -25.35 0.38
CA LYS A 122 4.72 -24.61 1.12
C LYS A 122 5.25 -23.57 2.09
N LEU A 123 6.54 -23.21 2.00
CA LEU A 123 7.18 -22.25 2.89
C LEU A 123 7.15 -20.82 2.31
N PRO A 124 7.16 -19.79 3.18
CA PRO A 124 7.32 -18.40 2.76
C PRO A 124 8.65 -18.16 2.02
N ILE A 125 8.64 -17.22 1.08
CA ILE A 125 9.84 -16.87 0.30
C ILE A 125 10.48 -15.59 0.90
N PRO A 126 11.77 -15.61 1.25
CA PRO A 126 12.44 -14.44 1.82
C PRO A 126 12.41 -13.21 0.88
N PRO A 127 12.29 -11.97 1.41
CA PRO A 127 12.29 -10.74 0.62
C PRO A 127 13.50 -10.62 -0.33
N ALA A 128 14.70 -10.94 0.15
CA ALA A 128 15.92 -10.89 -0.66
C ALA A 128 15.87 -11.85 -1.87
N ARG A 129 15.19 -12.98 -1.74
CA ARG A 129 15.03 -13.94 -2.85
C ARG A 129 14.07 -13.42 -3.91
N ILE A 130 13.00 -12.74 -3.49
CA ILE A 130 12.04 -12.07 -4.39
C ILE A 130 12.74 -10.92 -5.11
N GLU A 131 13.51 -10.10 -4.41
CA GLU A 131 14.27 -8.99 -4.98
C GLU A 131 15.24 -9.47 -6.07
N ALA A 132 16.06 -10.49 -5.78
CA ALA A 132 16.98 -11.08 -6.75
C ALA A 132 16.24 -11.64 -7.99
N ALA A 133 15.08 -12.26 -7.80
CA ALA A 133 14.27 -12.77 -8.91
C ALA A 133 13.67 -11.63 -9.75
N MET A 134 13.24 -10.52 -9.13
CA MET A 134 12.76 -9.33 -9.83
C MET A 134 13.86 -8.68 -10.68
N GLU A 135 15.10 -8.62 -10.17
CA GLU A 135 16.26 -8.12 -10.90
C GLU A 135 16.59 -9.01 -12.10
N GLN A 136 16.62 -10.33 -11.91
CA GLN A 136 16.89 -11.30 -12.97
C GLN A 136 15.80 -11.28 -14.06
N ALA A 137 14.54 -11.11 -13.68
CA ALA A 137 13.42 -10.91 -14.62
C ALA A 137 13.39 -9.52 -15.25
N ARG A 138 14.24 -8.58 -14.81
CA ARG A 138 14.29 -7.17 -15.24
C ARG A 138 12.94 -6.48 -15.16
N VAL A 139 12.20 -6.72 -14.07
CA VAL A 139 10.84 -6.17 -13.94
C VAL A 139 10.88 -4.69 -13.58
N GLY A 140 10.21 -3.87 -14.38
CA GLY A 140 9.96 -2.46 -14.09
C GLY A 140 8.92 -2.29 -12.98
N VAL A 141 9.10 -1.26 -12.14
CA VAL A 141 8.12 -0.86 -11.12
C VAL A 141 7.59 0.51 -11.48
N ASP A 142 6.27 0.61 -11.50
CA ASP A 142 5.55 1.87 -11.68
C ASP A 142 5.19 2.44 -10.29
N PRO A 143 5.71 3.61 -9.90
CA PRO A 143 5.37 4.19 -8.60
C PRO A 143 3.90 4.59 -8.49
N PHE A 144 3.20 4.67 -9.62
CA PHE A 144 1.83 5.11 -9.79
C PHE A 144 0.91 3.95 -10.17
N LYS A 145 1.18 2.74 -9.68
CA LYS A 145 0.22 1.64 -9.69
C LYS A 145 0.12 1.04 -8.30
N SER A 146 -1.03 0.44 -8.02
CA SER A 146 -1.24 -0.23 -6.73
C SER A 146 -0.23 -1.36 -6.53
N VAL A 147 0.09 -1.63 -5.27
CA VAL A 147 1.03 -2.69 -4.91
C VAL A 147 0.47 -4.04 -5.32
N GLU A 148 -0.83 -4.24 -5.11
CA GLU A 148 -1.56 -5.47 -5.40
C GLU A 148 -1.57 -5.79 -6.90
N GLU A 149 -1.89 -4.81 -7.76
CA GLU A 149 -1.90 -4.99 -9.21
C GLU A 149 -0.51 -5.37 -9.73
N GLN A 150 0.52 -4.65 -9.28
CA GLN A 150 1.89 -4.90 -9.71
C GLN A 150 2.43 -6.22 -9.17
N ALA A 151 2.11 -6.57 -7.91
CA ALA A 151 2.53 -7.82 -7.31
C ALA A 151 2.03 -9.02 -8.12
N GLN A 152 0.79 -9.01 -8.58
CA GLN A 152 0.24 -10.07 -9.43
C GLN A 152 0.99 -10.21 -10.76
N GLN A 153 1.34 -9.08 -11.41
CA GLN A 153 2.10 -9.08 -12.65
C GLN A 153 3.55 -9.56 -12.43
N ILE A 154 4.18 -9.08 -11.36
CA ILE A 154 5.55 -9.43 -10.98
C ILE A 154 5.66 -10.91 -10.63
N VAL A 155 4.75 -11.46 -9.83
CA VAL A 155 4.74 -12.90 -9.47
C VAL A 155 4.70 -13.77 -10.72
N ARG A 156 3.88 -13.42 -11.72
CA ARG A 156 3.85 -14.14 -13.02
C ARG A 156 5.16 -14.03 -13.81
N ALA A 157 5.86 -12.92 -13.71
CA ALA A 157 7.14 -12.74 -14.39
C ALA A 157 8.25 -13.56 -13.71
N ILE A 158 8.33 -13.50 -12.37
CA ILE A 158 9.38 -14.19 -11.60
C ILE A 158 9.10 -15.69 -11.41
N SER A 159 7.87 -16.17 -11.67
CA SER A 159 7.54 -17.61 -11.58
C SER A 159 8.29 -18.50 -12.58
N ARG A 160 8.93 -17.89 -13.59
CA ARG A 160 9.83 -18.58 -14.54
C ARG A 160 11.24 -18.78 -13.97
N ILE A 161 11.57 -18.10 -12.87
CA ILE A 161 12.90 -18.05 -12.25
C ILE A 161 12.89 -18.80 -10.92
N ILE A 162 11.83 -18.60 -10.12
CA ILE A 162 11.63 -19.28 -8.84
C ILE A 162 10.22 -19.87 -8.76
N PRO A 163 10.01 -21.01 -8.09
CA PRO A 163 8.67 -21.50 -7.80
C PRO A 163 8.00 -20.55 -6.79
N ILE A 164 6.94 -19.88 -7.23
CA ILE A 164 6.20 -18.92 -6.39
C ILE A 164 4.73 -18.88 -6.76
N LYS A 165 3.86 -18.82 -5.74
CA LYS A 165 2.42 -18.61 -5.90
C LYS A 165 1.89 -17.78 -4.73
N ILE A 166 1.03 -16.80 -5.02
CA ILE A 166 0.22 -16.14 -3.99
C ILE A 166 -0.83 -17.14 -3.51
N ALA A 167 -0.90 -17.36 -2.20
CA ALA A 167 -1.80 -18.32 -1.60
C ALA A 167 -2.29 -17.85 -0.24
N LYS A 168 -3.42 -18.42 0.19
CA LYS A 168 -3.95 -18.32 1.55
C LYS A 168 -3.80 -19.66 2.25
N ALA A 169 -3.61 -19.64 3.55
CA ALA A 169 -3.53 -20.82 4.38
C ALA A 169 -4.67 -20.83 5.40
N LEU A 170 -5.31 -21.99 5.55
CA LEU A 170 -6.28 -22.24 6.61
C LEU A 170 -5.58 -22.96 7.75
N LEU A 171 -5.52 -22.34 8.91
CA LEU A 171 -4.92 -22.90 10.12
C LEU A 171 -6.02 -23.36 11.07
N ARG A 172 -5.89 -24.60 11.56
CA ARG A 172 -6.66 -25.07 12.72
C ARG A 172 -5.84 -24.86 13.97
N ILE A 173 -6.40 -24.14 14.92
CA ILE A 173 -5.75 -23.71 16.16
C ILE A 173 -6.53 -24.32 17.32
N VAL A 174 -5.84 -25.05 18.20
CA VAL A 174 -6.40 -25.60 19.44
C VAL A 174 -5.62 -25.05 20.62
N VAL A 175 -6.34 -24.41 21.55
CA VAL A 175 -5.75 -23.67 22.67
C VAL A 175 -6.39 -24.14 23.98
N PRO A 176 -5.60 -24.46 25.03
CA PRO A 176 -6.13 -24.81 26.34
C PRO A 176 -6.96 -23.69 26.99
N PRO A 177 -7.82 -24.02 27.97
CA PRO A 177 -8.73 -23.06 28.60
C PRO A 177 -8.02 -21.85 29.20
N GLU A 178 -6.84 -22.03 29.78
CA GLU A 178 -6.02 -21.00 30.41
C GLU A 178 -5.68 -19.81 29.48
N TYR A 179 -5.61 -20.05 28.17
CA TYR A 179 -5.20 -19.06 27.17
C TYR A 179 -6.30 -18.70 26.17
N SER A 180 -7.45 -19.39 26.22
CA SER A 180 -8.53 -19.32 25.23
C SER A 180 -9.01 -17.88 24.98
N GLY A 181 -9.35 -17.13 26.04
CA GLY A 181 -9.84 -15.75 25.94
C GLY A 181 -8.82 -14.78 25.32
N ARG A 182 -7.54 -14.92 25.67
CA ARG A 182 -6.45 -14.07 25.12
C ARG A 182 -6.22 -14.36 23.64
N VAL A 183 -6.21 -15.64 23.26
CA VAL A 183 -6.02 -16.04 21.87
C VAL A 183 -7.21 -15.61 21.03
N ALA A 184 -8.45 -15.87 21.47
CA ALA A 184 -9.67 -15.45 20.77
C ALA A 184 -9.66 -13.94 20.44
N GLY A 185 -9.31 -13.09 21.39
CA GLY A 185 -9.20 -11.63 21.17
C GLY A 185 -8.03 -11.21 20.26
N SER A 186 -7.09 -12.10 19.98
CA SER A 186 -5.93 -11.84 19.12
C SER A 186 -6.12 -12.36 17.68
N LEU A 187 -6.95 -13.38 17.46
CA LEU A 187 -7.09 -14.07 16.17
C LEU A 187 -7.53 -13.13 15.03
N SER A 188 -8.50 -12.24 15.28
CA SER A 188 -8.99 -11.28 14.27
C SER A 188 -7.93 -10.27 13.80
N LYS A 189 -6.84 -10.10 14.57
CA LYS A 189 -5.70 -9.25 14.19
C LYS A 189 -4.65 -10.01 13.37
N LEU A 190 -4.72 -11.34 13.35
CA LEU A 190 -3.78 -12.23 12.67
C LEU A 190 -4.30 -12.68 11.31
N GLY A 191 -5.62 -12.76 11.15
CA GLY A 191 -6.28 -13.20 9.93
C GLY A 191 -7.80 -13.14 10.02
N GLU A 192 -8.44 -13.74 9.03
CA GLU A 192 -9.90 -13.88 8.99
C GLU A 192 -10.31 -15.14 9.74
N VAL A 193 -11.12 -14.99 10.78
CA VAL A 193 -11.64 -16.14 11.54
C VAL A 193 -12.80 -16.76 10.76
N LYS A 194 -12.62 -18.00 10.30
CA LYS A 194 -13.65 -18.76 9.59
C LYS A 194 -14.57 -19.50 10.55
N HIS A 195 -14.02 -19.98 11.66
CA HIS A 195 -14.76 -20.73 12.67
C HIS A 195 -14.11 -20.55 14.04
N MET A 196 -14.91 -20.53 15.11
CA MET A 196 -14.44 -20.35 16.48
C MET A 196 -15.43 -20.95 17.47
N ASP A 197 -15.00 -22.01 18.16
CA ASP A 197 -15.82 -22.78 19.09
C ASP A 197 -15.10 -22.99 20.42
N TRP A 198 -15.83 -22.82 21.53
CA TRP A 198 -15.40 -23.19 22.87
C TRP A 198 -15.98 -24.56 23.19
N ARG A 199 -15.10 -25.50 23.54
CA ARG A 199 -15.50 -26.84 23.97
C ARG A 199 -15.99 -26.82 25.41
N SER A 200 -16.67 -27.89 25.80
CA SER A 200 -17.17 -28.10 27.17
C SER A 200 -16.08 -28.13 28.24
N ASP A 201 -14.84 -28.47 27.86
CA ASP A 201 -13.65 -28.41 28.73
C ASP A 201 -13.05 -27.00 28.85
N GLY A 202 -13.63 -26.01 28.17
CA GLY A 202 -13.17 -24.62 28.13
C GLY A 202 -12.07 -24.35 27.09
N SER A 203 -11.61 -25.37 26.37
CA SER A 203 -10.60 -25.20 25.32
C SER A 203 -11.21 -24.53 24.08
N LEU A 204 -10.38 -23.77 23.36
CA LEU A 204 -10.75 -23.06 22.14
C LEU A 204 -10.28 -23.85 20.92
N VAL A 205 -11.17 -24.04 19.95
CA VAL A 205 -10.84 -24.49 18.60
C VAL A 205 -11.22 -23.39 17.63
N ALA A 206 -10.28 -22.96 16.79
CA ALA A 206 -10.54 -21.94 15.78
C ALA A 206 -9.95 -22.33 14.43
N GLU A 207 -10.58 -21.88 13.37
CA GLU A 207 -10.05 -21.92 12.02
C GLU A 207 -9.76 -20.49 11.55
N LEU A 208 -8.52 -20.24 11.16
CA LEU A 208 -8.01 -18.93 10.79
C LEU A 208 -7.46 -18.97 9.37
N GLU A 209 -8.02 -18.16 8.47
CA GLU A 209 -7.49 -17.94 7.13
C GLU A 209 -6.50 -16.76 7.16
N ILE A 210 -5.29 -17.02 6.68
CA ILE A 210 -4.20 -16.02 6.62
C ILE A 210 -3.54 -16.02 5.24
N PRO A 211 -2.86 -14.93 4.85
CA PRO A 211 -1.86 -14.99 3.78
C PRO A 211 -0.82 -16.07 4.07
N ALA A 212 -0.53 -16.94 3.10
CA ALA A 212 0.30 -18.12 3.33
C ALA A 212 1.76 -17.77 3.71
N GLY A 213 2.27 -16.60 3.31
CA GLY A 213 3.59 -16.13 3.71
C GLY A 213 3.70 -15.75 5.20
N LEU A 214 2.58 -15.58 5.91
CA LEU A 214 2.54 -15.20 7.33
C LEU A 214 2.47 -16.40 8.28
N GLN A 215 2.45 -17.64 7.78
CA GLN A 215 2.29 -18.84 8.60
C GLN A 215 3.23 -18.88 9.80
N GLN A 216 4.54 -18.68 9.58
CA GLN A 216 5.53 -18.72 10.66
C GLN A 216 5.31 -17.60 11.69
N GLU A 217 5.08 -16.37 11.24
CA GLU A 217 4.84 -15.21 12.12
C GLU A 217 3.62 -15.44 13.02
N VAL A 218 2.55 -16.01 12.45
CA VAL A 218 1.32 -16.34 13.19
C VAL A 218 1.58 -17.46 14.20
N MET A 219 2.27 -18.52 13.81
CA MET A 219 2.65 -19.62 14.72
C MET A 219 3.52 -19.12 15.88
N ASP A 220 4.55 -18.32 15.61
CA ASP A 220 5.44 -17.75 16.62
C ASP A 220 4.68 -16.86 17.61
N LYS A 221 3.75 -16.05 17.11
CA LYS A 221 2.92 -15.18 17.94
C LYS A 221 1.95 -15.96 18.81
N LEU A 222 1.31 -17.00 18.27
CA LEU A 222 0.45 -17.89 19.06
C LEU A 222 1.25 -18.62 20.14
N ASN A 223 2.41 -19.17 19.80
CA ASN A 223 3.34 -19.80 20.76
C ASN A 223 3.72 -18.85 21.89
N LYS A 224 4.04 -17.59 21.57
CA LYS A 224 4.35 -16.58 22.59
C LYS A 224 3.17 -16.29 23.53
N LEU A 225 1.95 -16.23 23.00
CA LEU A 225 0.74 -15.95 23.79
C LEU A 225 0.37 -17.09 24.74
N THR A 226 0.68 -18.33 24.36
CA THR A 226 0.33 -19.57 25.07
C THR A 226 1.51 -20.23 25.79
N ARG A 227 2.71 -19.63 25.73
CA ARG A 227 3.96 -20.22 26.23
C ARG A 227 4.25 -21.60 25.61
N GLY A 228 3.93 -21.77 24.33
CA GLY A 228 4.05 -23.02 23.59
C GLY A 228 2.87 -23.98 23.74
N ASN A 229 1.86 -23.64 24.56
CA ASN A 229 0.67 -24.49 24.75
C ASN A 229 -0.39 -24.18 23.69
N VAL A 230 -0.06 -24.43 22.42
CA VAL A 230 -1.00 -24.32 21.29
C VAL A 230 -0.69 -25.41 20.28
N ASP A 231 -1.73 -26.07 19.77
CA ASP A 231 -1.61 -26.96 18.62
C ASP A 231 -2.10 -26.20 17.38
N VAL A 232 -1.20 -25.99 16.42
CA VAL A 232 -1.50 -25.32 15.15
C VAL A 232 -1.25 -26.29 14.01
N LYS A 233 -2.28 -26.58 13.23
CA LYS A 233 -2.19 -27.44 12.04
C LYS A 233 -2.57 -26.65 10.80
N VAL A 234 -1.76 -26.74 9.76
CA VAL A 234 -2.11 -26.23 8.43
C VAL A 234 -3.10 -27.20 7.80
N VAL A 235 -4.35 -26.77 7.63
CA VAL A 235 -5.43 -27.58 7.05
C VAL A 235 -5.31 -27.60 5.53
N SER A 236 -5.09 -26.44 4.93
CA SER A 236 -4.95 -26.29 3.48
C SER A 236 -4.18 -25.02 3.12
N VAL A 237 -3.56 -25.03 1.93
CA VAL A 237 -2.96 -23.84 1.31
C VAL A 237 -3.47 -23.73 -0.12
N VAL A 238 -4.23 -22.66 -0.42
CA VAL A 238 -4.95 -22.44 -1.68
C VAL A 238 -4.50 -21.18 -2.39
#